data_AF-A0A928XZ45-F1
#
_entry.id   AF-A0A928XZ45-F1
#
_cell.length_a   1.000
_cell.length_b   1.000
_cell.length_c   1.000
_cell.angle_alpha   90.00
_cell.angle_beta   90.00
_cell.angle_gamma   90.00
#
_symmetry.space_group_name_H-M   'P 1'
#
loop_
_entity.id
_entity.type
_entity.pdbx_description
1 polymer ?
#
loop_
_entity_poly.entity_id
_entity_poly.type
_entity_poly.pdbx_seq_one_letter_code
_entity_poly.pdbx_strand_id
1 'polypeptide(L)' 'MDTTKIDPKLLNSPLFQELMAEGLAMQDRFAAEPVYAKTGKGYLKSAGVDELKKIKQATQQKAG' A
#
# COMPACT_ATOMS: atom_id res chain seq x y z
N MET A 1 24.07 -6.29 -4.95
CA MET A 1 23.27 -7.26 -4.18
C MET A 1 24.25 -8.31 -3.69
N ASP A 2 24.43 -8.47 -2.38
CA ASP A 2 25.38 -9.44 -1.82
C ASP A 2 24.69 -10.79 -1.71
N THR A 3 24.95 -11.68 -2.67
CA THR A 3 24.31 -12.99 -2.76
C THR A 3 24.90 -14.01 -1.79
N THR A 4 25.96 -13.66 -1.05
CA THR A 4 26.62 -14.56 -0.08
C THR A 4 25.74 -14.92 1.11
N LYS A 5 24.62 -14.21 1.31
CA LYS A 5 23.65 -14.43 2.40
C LYS A 5 22.38 -15.19 1.97
N ILE A 6 22.24 -15.49 0.67
CA ILE A 6 21.08 -16.21 0.15
C ILE A 6 21.42 -17.71 0.11
N ASP A 7 20.48 -18.56 0.55
CA ASP A 7 20.65 -20.02 0.43
C ASP A 7 20.87 -20.38 -1.06
N PRO A 8 21.98 -21.08 -1.40
CA PRO A 8 22.29 -21.46 -2.78
C PRO A 8 21.16 -22.22 -3.49
N LYS A 9 20.33 -22.96 -2.76
CA LYS A 9 19.20 -23.71 -3.32
C LYS A 9 18.08 -22.81 -3.83
N LEU A 10 17.93 -21.61 -3.25
CA LEU A 10 16.91 -20.66 -3.63
C LEU A 10 17.26 -19.89 -4.91
N LEU A 11 18.55 -19.71 -5.21
CA LEU A 11 19.00 -18.97 -6.40
C LEU A 11 18.46 -19.54 -7.72
N ASN A 12 18.26 -20.87 -7.78
CA ASN A 12 17.76 -21.56 -8.96
C ASN A 12 16.28 -21.96 -8.84
N SER A 13 15.60 -21.58 -7.76
CA SER A 13 14.18 -21.86 -7.58
C SER A 13 13.36 -20.93 -8.48
N PRO A 14 12.50 -21.46 -9.38
CA PRO A 14 11.68 -20.63 -10.26
C PRO A 14 10.79 -19.67 -9.48
N LEU A 15 10.14 -20.17 -8.42
CA LEU A 15 9.29 -19.36 -7.55
C LEU A 15 10.08 -18.23 -6.86
N PHE A 16 11.30 -18.49 -6.43
CA PHE A 16 12.13 -17.49 -5.78
C PHE A 16 12.52 -16.37 -6.76
N GLN A 17 12.84 -16.72 -8.00
CA GLN A 17 13.18 -15.75 -9.03
C GLN A 17 11.98 -14.86 -9.41
N GLU A 18 10.78 -15.44 -9.51
CA GLU A 18 9.54 -14.71 -9.75
C GLU A 18 9.26 -13.70 -8.63
N LEU A 19 9.27 -14.15 -7.38
CA LEU A 19 9.04 -13.28 -6.22
C LEU A 19 10.11 -12.20 -6.08
N MET A 20 11.36 -12.51 -6.43
CA MET A 20 12.45 -11.54 -6.41
C MET A 20 12.22 -10.44 -7.48
N ALA A 21 11.85 -10.84 -8.69
CA ALA A 21 11.54 -9.89 -9.76
C ALA A 21 10.36 -8.98 -9.39
N GLU A 22 9.31 -9.56 -8.81
CA GLU A 22 8.16 -8.82 -8.30
C GLU A 22 8.53 -7.84 -7.18
N GLY A 23 9.33 -8.28 -6.21
CA GLY A 23 9.78 -7.45 -5.09
C GLY A 23 10.63 -6.25 -5.56
N LEU A 24 11.52 -6.46 -6.53
CA LEU A 24 12.31 -5.38 -7.14
C LEU A 24 11.44 -4.40 -7.92
N ALA A 25 10.41 -4.88 -8.61
CA ALA A 25 9.48 -4.03 -9.36
C ALA A 25 8.64 -3.11 -8.45
N MET A 26 8.43 -3.49 -7.18
CA MET A 26 7.71 -2.68 -6.19
C MET A 26 8.63 -1.85 -5.28
N GLN A 27 9.95 -1.86 -5.52
CA GLN A 27 10.93 -1.25 -4.62
C GLN A 27 10.70 0.27 -4.44
N ASP A 28 10.21 0.95 -5.47
CA ASP A 28 9.88 2.38 -5.47
C ASP A 28 8.72 2.74 -4.52
N ARG A 29 7.88 1.76 -4.16
CA ARG A 29 6.76 1.92 -3.22
C ARG A 29 7.20 1.94 -1.76
N PHE A 30 8.43 1.54 -1.48
CA PHE A 30 8.98 1.51 -0.14
C PHE A 30 9.93 2.71 0.05
N ALA A 31 9.51 3.68 0.86
CA ALA A 31 10.40 4.75 1.29
C ALA A 31 11.41 4.20 2.30
N ALA A 32 12.70 4.52 2.09
CA ALA A 32 13.78 4.10 2.99
C ALA A 32 13.65 4.71 4.40
N GLU A 33 13.04 5.90 4.49
CA GLU A 33 12.66 6.51 5.76
C GLU A 33 11.15 6.36 5.95
N PRO A 34 10.67 6.00 7.16
CA PRO A 34 9.25 6.06 7.46
C PRO A 34 8.78 7.50 7.22
N VAL A 35 7.96 7.71 6.19
CA VAL A 35 7.22 8.96 6.03
C VAL A 35 6.20 8.97 7.16
N TYR A 36 6.61 9.47 8.33
CA TYR A 36 5.67 9.92 9.33
C TYR A 36 4.84 10.97 8.64
N ALA A 37 3.61 10.61 8.25
CA ALA A 37 2.64 11.58 7.81
C ALA A 37 2.62 12.62 8.93
N LYS A 38 3.21 13.80 8.67
CA LYS A 38 3.05 14.94 9.56
C LYS A 38 1.54 15.11 9.59
N THR A 39 0.91 14.71 10.67
CA THR A 39 -0.47 15.06 10.98
C THR A 39 -0.48 16.55 11.30
N GLY A 40 -0.11 17.36 10.30
CA GLY A 40 -0.52 18.74 10.24
C GLY A 40 -2.03 18.74 10.35
N LYS A 41 -2.58 19.72 11.06
CA LYS A 41 -4.02 19.98 11.18
C LYS A 41 -4.62 20.25 9.80
N GLY A 42 -4.72 19.22 8.98
CA GLY A 42 -5.20 19.23 7.62
C GLY A 42 -6.11 18.02 7.50
N TYR A 43 -7.39 18.29 7.33
CA TYR A 43 -8.41 17.27 7.13
C TYR A 43 -7.97 16.36 5.99
N LEU A 44 -7.82 15.06 6.27
CA LEU A 44 -7.78 14.05 5.22
C LEU A 44 -9.09 14.17 4.45
N LYS A 45 -9.03 14.72 3.22
CA LYS A 45 -10.09 14.50 2.23
C LYS A 45 -10.02 13.03 1.83
N SER A 46 -10.52 12.16 2.70
CA SER A 46 -10.73 10.76 2.35
C SER A 46 -11.93 10.73 1.41
N ALA A 47 -11.70 10.29 0.17
CA ALA A 47 -12.77 10.06 -0.81
C ALA A 47 -13.92 9.23 -0.20
N GLY A 48 -13.59 8.29 0.70
CA GLY A 48 -14.57 7.49 1.44
C GLY A 48 -15.48 8.27 2.39
N VAL A 49 -15.05 9.39 2.99
CA VAL A 49 -15.93 10.18 3.89
C VAL A 49 -16.98 10.95 3.09
N ASP A 50 -16.63 11.47 1.92
CA ASP A 50 -17.59 12.13 1.03
C ASP A 50 -18.61 11.13 0.47
N GLU A 51 -18.18 9.91 0.15
CA GLU A 51 -19.07 8.81 -0.24
C GLU A 51 -20.03 8.41 0.90
N LEU A 52 -19.51 8.22 2.12
CA LEU A 52 -20.34 7.92 3.30
C LEU A 52 -21.36 9.03 3.59
N LYS A 53 -20.98 10.29 3.41
CA LYS A 53 -21.87 11.44 3.60
C LYS A 53 -23.01 11.43 2.57
N LYS A 54 -22.72 11.17 1.30
CA LYS A 54 -23.73 11.05 0.24
C LYS A 54 -24.69 9.89 0.50
N ILE A 55 -24.16 8.73 0.91
CA ILE A 55 -24.98 7.55 1.25
C ILE A 55 -25.94 7.90 2.39
N LYS A 56 -25.44 8.49 3.48
CA LYS A 56 -26.26 8.87 4.65
C LYS A 56 -27.35 9.87 4.30
N GLN A 57 -27.05 10.87 3.48
CA GLN A 57 -28.04 11.86 3.02
C GLN A 57 -29.14 11.20 2.19
N ALA A 58 -28.78 10.30 1.27
CA ALA A 58 -29.74 9.55 0.47
C ALA A 58 -30.62 8.63 1.32
N THR A 59 -30.10 8.06 2.41
CA THR A 59 -30.89 7.27 3.37
C THR A 59 -31.87 8.12 4.15
N GLN A 60 -31.48 9.32 4.58
CA GLN A 60 -32.36 10.23 5.33
C GLN A 60 -33.50 10.80 4.48
N GLN A 61 -33.25 11.09 3.20
CA GLN A 61 -34.28 11.56 2.27
C GLN A 61 -35.33 10.50 1.91
N LYS A 62 -35.00 9.21 2.04
CA LYS A 62 -35.95 8.10 1.83
C LYS A 62 -36.76 7.73 3.06
N ALA A 63 -36.41 8.29 4.23
CA ALA A 63 -37.01 7.95 5.51
C ALA A 63 -37.94 9.07 6.06
N GLY A 64 -38.19 10.12 5.28
CA GLY A 64 -39.22 11.14 5.53
C GLY A 64 -40.24 11.13 4.40
#